data_AF-A0A660QJ15-F1
#
_entry.id   AF-A0A660QJ15-F1
#
_cell.length_a   1.000
_cell.length_b   1.000
_cell.length_c   1.000
_cell.angle_alpha   90.00
_cell.angle_beta   90.00
_cell.angle_gamma   90.00
#
_symmetry.space_group_name_H-M   'P 1'
#
loop_
_entity.id
_entity.type
_entity.pdbx_description
1 polymer ?
#
loop_
_entity_poly.entity_id
_entity_poly.type
_entity_poly.pdbx_seq_one_letter_code
_entity_poly.pdbx_strand_id
1 'polypeptide(L)'
;MRNHMLILLFNICVIASAMFLALTVHSLFAVIGLGVFLFPLLRMANILRDLDERERALDGLSAKIALGFSMTIALLAVALKIDFQSRDVFVFFLFPLIAKASIFFALAKPRETVMKYVGRTLVCLYLFFVILSHGVSLTTLIESLPGLGILALVELSIKWRWLSTAFFVLAVLISPMFLENVGKPGAFITFVILITPMLVMGSTFFKKEE
;
A
#
# COMPACT_ATOMS: atom_id res chain seq x y z
N MET A 1 16.51 26.81 -6.88
CA MET A 1 16.72 26.13 -8.19
C MET A 1 16.94 24.61 -8.08
N ARG A 2 17.87 24.10 -7.25
CA ARG A 2 18.18 22.65 -7.16
C ARG A 2 16.97 21.74 -6.84
N ASN A 3 16.09 22.14 -5.91
CA ASN A 3 14.92 21.35 -5.55
C ASN A 3 13.86 21.28 -6.66
N HIS A 4 13.67 22.35 -7.43
CA HIS A 4 12.73 22.35 -8.57
C HIS A 4 13.21 21.43 -9.69
N MET A 5 14.52 21.42 -9.96
CA MET A 5 15.11 20.50 -10.95
C MET A 5 14.95 19.03 -10.55
N LEU A 6 15.17 18.70 -9.27
CA LEU A 6 14.97 17.34 -8.77
C LEU A 6 13.51 16.90 -8.83
N ILE A 7 12.56 17.78 -8.50
CA ILE A 7 11.13 17.49 -8.62
C ILE A 7 10.72 17.28 -10.07
N LEU A 8 11.23 18.12 -10.99
CA LEU A 8 10.98 17.98 -12.42
C LEU A 8 11.53 16.65 -12.95
N LEU A 9 12.77 16.30 -12.61
CA LEU A 9 13.40 15.04 -13.00
C LEU A 9 12.61 13.83 -12.47
N PHE A 10 12.20 13.86 -11.21
CA PHE A 10 11.35 12.81 -10.64
C PHE A 10 10.04 12.66 -11.42
N ASN A 11 9.35 13.76 -11.71
CA ASN A 11 8.10 13.72 -12.45
C ASN A 11 8.30 13.18 -13.87
N ILE A 12 9.37 13.58 -14.57
CA ILE A 12 9.71 13.05 -15.90
C ILE A 12 9.97 11.55 -15.83
N CYS A 13 10.73 11.06 -14.85
CA CYS A 13 10.99 9.63 -14.66
C CYS A 13 9.71 8.84 -14.38
N VAL A 14 8.79 9.39 -13.59
CA VAL A 14 7.48 8.77 -13.32
C VAL A 14 6.64 8.69 -14.59
N ILE A 15 6.58 9.78 -15.37
CA ILE A 15 5.83 9.80 -16.64
C ILE A 15 6.46 8.82 -17.65
N ALA A 16 7.79 8.82 -17.79
CA ALA A 16 8.50 7.91 -18.67
C ALA A 16 8.27 6.45 -18.27
N SER A 17 8.33 6.13 -16.98
CA SER A 17 8.02 4.79 -16.45
C SER A 17 6.57 4.39 -16.71
N ALA A 18 5.61 5.30 -16.47
CA ALA A 18 4.20 5.05 -16.72
C ALA A 18 3.92 4.78 -18.21
N MET A 19 4.53 5.56 -19.10
CA MET A 19 4.43 5.38 -20.55
C MET A 19 5.10 4.09 -21.02
N PHE A 20 6.27 3.75 -20.46
CA PHE A 20 6.93 2.48 -20.74
C PHE A 20 6.04 1.30 -20.35
N LEU A 21 5.46 1.30 -19.15
CA LEU A 21 4.54 0.26 -18.68
C LEU A 21 3.25 0.21 -19.55
N ALA A 22 2.75 1.37 -19.98
CA ALA A 22 1.59 1.45 -20.85
C ALA A 22 1.82 0.80 -22.21
N LEU A 23 3.03 0.95 -22.76
CA LEU A 23 3.41 0.39 -24.07
C LEU A 23 3.82 -1.09 -23.99
N THR A 24 4.36 -1.53 -22.85
CA THR A 24 4.95 -2.88 -22.71
C THR A 24 4.04 -3.89 -22.03
N VAL A 25 3.13 -3.44 -21.14
CA VAL A 25 2.27 -4.33 -20.34
C VAL A 25 0.81 -4.16 -20.73
N HIS A 26 0.26 -2.98 -20.46
CA HIS A 26 -1.15 -2.69 -20.73
C HIS A 26 -1.39 -1.19 -20.72
N SER A 27 -2.17 -0.67 -21.67
CA SER A 27 -2.42 0.77 -21.84
C SER A 27 -2.92 1.48 -20.57
N LEU A 28 -3.70 0.75 -19.76
CA LEU A 28 -4.19 1.20 -18.45
C LEU A 28 -3.07 1.62 -17.47
N PHE A 29 -1.83 1.11 -17.58
CA PHE A 29 -0.73 1.58 -16.72
C PHE A 29 -0.45 3.09 -16.85
N ALA A 30 -0.82 3.72 -17.97
CA ALA A 30 -0.78 5.19 -18.10
C ALA A 30 -1.64 5.90 -17.04
N VAL A 31 -2.74 5.26 -16.60
CA VAL A 31 -3.66 5.78 -15.59
C VAL A 31 -3.07 5.72 -14.17
N ILE A 32 -2.03 4.91 -13.92
CA ILE A 32 -1.33 4.92 -12.62
C ILE A 32 -0.71 6.29 -12.36
N GLY A 33 -0.20 6.94 -13.41
CA GLY A 33 0.27 8.32 -13.36
C GLY A 33 -0.84 9.33 -13.02
N LEU A 34 -2.11 8.99 -13.29
CA LEU A 34 -3.27 9.81 -12.95
C LEU A 34 -3.77 9.62 -11.52
N GLY A 35 -3.57 8.45 -10.90
CA GLY A 35 -3.98 8.17 -9.52
C GLY A 35 -3.39 9.15 -8.49
N VAL A 36 -2.24 9.75 -8.82
CA VAL A 36 -1.58 10.84 -8.08
C VAL A 36 -2.46 12.07 -7.97
N PHE A 37 -3.17 12.38 -9.05
CA PHE A 37 -4.00 13.54 -9.19
C PHE A 37 -5.41 13.29 -8.67
N LEU A 38 -5.80 12.04 -8.39
CA LEU A 38 -7.14 11.72 -7.89
C LEU A 38 -7.49 12.52 -6.63
N PHE A 39 -6.61 12.54 -5.63
CA PHE A 39 -6.86 13.28 -4.38
C PHE A 39 -6.88 14.81 -4.56
N PRO A 40 -5.93 15.43 -5.29
CA PRO A 40 -6.04 16.83 -5.71
C PRO A 40 -7.36 17.14 -6.45
N LEU A 41 -7.76 16.30 -7.40
CA LEU A 41 -8.99 16.48 -8.20
C LEU A 41 -10.25 16.36 -7.33
N LEU A 42 -10.31 15.36 -6.43
CA LEU A 42 -11.41 15.21 -5.47
C LEU A 42 -11.53 16.41 -4.52
N ARG A 43 -10.40 17.04 -4.16
CA ARG A 43 -10.39 18.28 -3.37
C ARG A 43 -10.86 19.48 -4.19
N MET A 44 -10.43 19.60 -5.46
CA MET A 44 -10.95 20.62 -6.38
C MET A 44 -12.46 20.50 -6.60
N ALA A 45 -13.00 19.27 -6.56
CA ALA A 45 -14.42 18.99 -6.64
C ALA A 45 -15.19 19.18 -5.32
N ASN A 46 -14.55 19.70 -4.26
CA ASN A 46 -15.12 19.85 -2.90
C ASN A 46 -15.65 18.55 -2.26
N ILE A 47 -15.18 17.38 -2.71
CA ILE A 47 -15.53 16.08 -2.11
C ILE A 47 -14.69 15.83 -0.84
N LEU A 48 -13.43 16.26 -0.85
CA LEU A 48 -12.52 16.16 0.28
C LEU A 48 -12.31 17.52 0.94
N ARG A 49 -12.26 17.53 2.28
CA ARG A 49 -11.98 18.74 3.08
C ARG A 49 -10.61 19.31 2.73
N ASP A 50 -10.51 20.64 2.77
CA ASP A 50 -9.23 21.32 2.64
C ASP A 50 -8.29 20.95 3.79
N LEU A 51 -7.04 20.68 3.42
CA LEU A 51 -5.97 20.37 4.34
C LEU A 51 -5.22 21.63 4.74
N ASP A 52 -4.80 21.67 6.00
CA ASP A 52 -3.87 22.66 6.51
C ASP A 52 -2.51 22.58 5.78
N GLU A 53 -1.68 23.63 5.82
CA GLU A 53 -0.44 23.70 5.01
C GLU A 53 0.50 22.52 5.29
N ARG A 54 0.62 22.14 6.56
CA ARG A 54 1.40 20.96 7.00
C ARG A 54 0.82 19.66 6.41
N GLU A 55 -0.49 19.47 6.52
CA GLU A 55 -1.15 18.26 6.01
C GLU A 55 -1.07 18.19 4.48
N ARG A 56 -1.14 19.33 3.79
CA ARG A 56 -0.97 19.44 2.33
C ARG A 56 0.44 19.05 1.88
N ALA A 57 1.47 19.46 2.63
CA ALA A 57 2.85 19.04 2.36
C ALA A 57 3.02 17.52 2.55
N LEU A 58 2.44 16.94 3.60
CA LEU A 58 2.46 15.50 3.87
C LEU A 58 1.66 14.70 2.83
N ASP A 59 0.52 15.22 2.36
CA ASP A 59 -0.29 14.64 1.28
C ASP A 59 0.49 14.59 -0.04
N GLY A 60 1.23 15.66 -0.36
CA GLY A 60 2.12 15.69 -1.51
C GLY A 60 3.30 14.72 -1.40
N LEU A 61 3.90 14.60 -0.21
CA LEU A 61 5.01 13.67 0.04
C LEU A 61 4.53 12.21 -0.03
N SER A 62 3.42 11.88 0.62
CA SER A 62 2.86 10.52 0.62
C SER A 62 2.48 10.07 -0.79
N ALA A 63 1.93 10.96 -1.62
CA ALA A 63 1.63 10.67 -3.02
C ALA A 63 2.90 10.33 -3.83
N LYS A 64 3.99 11.08 -3.64
CA LYS A 64 5.27 10.82 -4.34
C LYS A 64 5.91 9.51 -3.90
N ILE A 65 5.88 9.20 -2.60
CA ILE A 65 6.41 7.93 -2.08
C ILE A 65 5.57 6.78 -2.62
N ALA A 66 4.24 6.85 -2.52
CA ALA A 66 3.33 5.82 -3.03
C ALA A 66 3.53 5.56 -4.52
N LEU A 67 3.66 6.62 -5.33
CA LEU A 67 4.02 6.51 -6.75
C LEU A 67 5.33 5.77 -7.00
N GLY A 68 6.40 6.16 -6.29
CA GLY A 68 7.70 5.53 -6.41
C GLY A 68 7.63 4.03 -6.13
N PHE A 69 6.90 3.65 -5.07
CA PHE A 69 6.63 2.25 -4.74
C PHE A 69 5.80 1.55 -5.83
N SER A 70 4.70 2.16 -6.30
CA SER A 70 3.86 1.56 -7.35
C SER A 70 4.58 1.36 -8.66
N MET A 71 5.42 2.32 -9.07
CA MET A 71 6.27 2.17 -10.26
C MET A 71 7.31 1.07 -10.07
N THR A 72 7.97 1.02 -8.91
CA THR A 72 8.96 -0.02 -8.61
C THR A 72 8.33 -1.42 -8.64
N ILE A 73 7.14 -1.56 -8.05
CA ILE A 73 6.40 -2.82 -8.04
C ILE A 73 5.92 -3.18 -9.46
N ALA A 74 5.45 -2.22 -10.24
CA ALA A 74 5.05 -2.46 -11.63
C ALA A 74 6.24 -2.92 -12.49
N LEU A 75 7.41 -2.27 -12.35
CA LEU A 75 8.64 -2.68 -13.03
C LEU A 75 9.10 -4.07 -12.58
N LEU A 76 8.99 -4.40 -11.29
CA LEU A 76 9.25 -5.73 -10.77
C LEU A 76 8.31 -6.77 -11.42
N ALA A 77 7.03 -6.43 -11.57
CA ALA A 77 6.06 -7.33 -12.20
C ALA A 77 6.41 -7.61 -13.67
N VAL A 78 6.90 -6.60 -14.40
CA VAL A 78 7.46 -6.78 -15.76
C VAL A 78 8.70 -7.66 -15.76
N ALA A 79 9.63 -7.41 -14.83
CA ALA A 79 10.86 -8.21 -14.72
C ALA A 79 10.56 -9.68 -14.44
N LEU A 80 9.51 -9.95 -13.65
CA LEU A 80 8.99 -11.29 -13.36
C LEU A 80 8.11 -11.87 -14.48
N LYS A 81 7.90 -11.14 -15.58
CA LYS A 81 7.08 -11.53 -16.73
C LYS A 81 5.65 -11.94 -16.34
N ILE A 82 5.07 -11.21 -15.38
CA ILE A 82 3.70 -11.43 -14.92
C ILE A 82 2.73 -10.98 -16.02
N ASP A 83 1.89 -11.90 -16.49
CA ASP A 83 0.87 -11.63 -17.51
C ASP A 83 -0.40 -11.10 -16.85
N PHE A 84 -0.58 -9.78 -16.83
CA PHE A 84 -1.75 -9.15 -16.24
C PHE A 84 -2.92 -9.13 -17.22
N GLN A 85 -4.04 -9.76 -16.84
CA GLN A 85 -5.30 -9.54 -17.54
C GLN A 85 -5.90 -8.19 -17.14
N SER A 86 -6.83 -7.65 -17.93
CA SER A 86 -7.46 -6.34 -17.65
C SER A 86 -8.08 -6.24 -16.25
N ARG A 87 -8.58 -7.37 -15.71
CA ARG A 87 -9.12 -7.44 -14.34
C ARG A 87 -8.02 -7.28 -13.28
N ASP A 88 -6.85 -7.86 -13.51
CA ASP A 88 -5.71 -7.77 -12.58
C ASP A 88 -5.11 -6.37 -12.58
N VAL A 89 -5.02 -5.73 -13.75
CA VAL A 89 -4.59 -4.33 -13.88
C VAL A 89 -5.52 -3.39 -13.09
N PHE A 90 -6.82 -3.68 -13.10
CA PHE A 90 -7.78 -2.89 -12.32
C PHE A 90 -7.52 -2.99 -10.81
N VAL A 91 -7.29 -4.21 -10.29
CA VAL A 91 -6.97 -4.41 -8.87
C VAL A 91 -5.60 -3.79 -8.53
N PHE A 92 -4.65 -3.79 -9.47
CA PHE A 92 -3.36 -3.15 -9.30
C PHE A 92 -3.47 -1.62 -9.07
N PHE A 93 -4.51 -0.95 -9.57
CA PHE A 93 -4.75 0.47 -9.25
C PHE A 93 -5.12 0.75 -7.80
N LEU A 94 -5.62 -0.26 -7.07
CA LEU A 94 -5.88 -0.09 -5.64
C LEU A 94 -4.58 0.07 -4.85
N PHE A 95 -3.46 -0.46 -5.37
CA PHE A 95 -2.18 -0.41 -4.70
C PHE A 95 -1.69 1.02 -4.38
N PRO A 96 -1.52 1.94 -5.36
CA PRO A 96 -1.09 3.31 -5.09
C PRO A 96 -2.01 4.04 -4.10
N LEU A 97 -3.31 3.74 -4.11
CA LEU A 97 -4.27 4.33 -3.18
C LEU A 97 -4.05 3.85 -1.75
N ILE A 98 -3.90 2.53 -1.55
CA ILE A 98 -3.64 1.92 -0.24
C ILE A 98 -2.28 2.37 0.30
N ALA A 99 -1.25 2.36 -0.55
CA ALA A 99 0.09 2.83 -0.20
C ALA A 99 0.06 4.30 0.24
N LYS A 100 -0.56 5.17 -0.57
CA LYS A 100 -0.69 6.59 -0.24
C LYS A 100 -1.42 6.79 1.08
N ALA A 101 -2.59 6.18 1.26
CA ALA A 101 -3.39 6.34 2.47
C ALA A 101 -2.62 5.88 3.71
N SER A 102 -1.97 4.71 3.65
CA SER A 102 -1.18 4.15 4.76
C SER A 102 0.01 5.05 5.11
N ILE A 103 0.77 5.49 4.09
CA ILE A 103 1.93 6.38 4.27
C ILE A 103 1.49 7.74 4.81
N PHE A 104 0.41 8.32 4.28
CA PHE A 104 -0.13 9.59 4.77
C PHE A 104 -0.50 9.50 6.25
N PHE A 105 -1.23 8.45 6.65
CA PHE A 105 -1.56 8.23 8.06
C PHE A 105 -0.30 8.08 8.92
N ALA A 106 0.68 7.29 8.47
CA ALA A 106 1.94 7.09 9.18
C ALA A 106 2.75 8.37 9.37
N LEU A 107 2.69 9.30 8.41
CA LEU A 107 3.34 10.60 8.52
C LEU A 107 2.53 11.57 9.39
N ALA A 108 1.21 11.66 9.17
CA ALA A 108 0.38 12.72 9.73
C ALA A 108 -0.20 12.44 11.13
N LYS A 109 -0.37 11.17 11.53
CA LYS A 109 -1.08 10.80 12.76
C LYS A 109 -0.18 10.11 13.78
N PRO A 110 -0.45 10.21 15.10
CA PRO A 110 0.39 9.57 16.12
C PRO A 110 0.36 8.05 15.98
N ARG A 111 1.39 7.36 16.51
CA ARG A 111 1.57 5.90 16.35
C ARG A 111 0.30 5.13 16.65
N GLU A 112 -0.34 5.42 17.79
CA GLU A 112 -1.55 4.73 18.22
C GLU A 112 -2.67 4.81 17.17
N THR A 113 -2.89 5.99 16.59
CA THR A 113 -3.87 6.19 15.51
C THR A 113 -3.49 5.37 14.28
N VAL A 114 -2.21 5.36 13.90
CA VAL A 114 -1.75 4.56 12.74
C VAL A 114 -2.01 3.08 12.97
N MET A 115 -1.64 2.55 14.13
CA MET A 115 -1.84 1.15 14.48
C MET A 115 -3.33 0.77 14.48
N LYS A 116 -4.19 1.61 15.09
CA LYS A 116 -5.63 1.37 15.11
C LYS A 116 -6.24 1.37 13.71
N TYR A 117 -5.98 2.40 12.90
CA TYR A 117 -6.66 2.53 11.61
C TYR A 117 -6.03 1.63 10.55
N VAL A 118 -4.71 1.72 10.31
CA VAL A 118 -4.05 0.91 9.28
C VAL A 118 -4.09 -0.58 9.65
N GLY A 119 -3.81 -0.91 10.91
CA GLY A 119 -3.79 -2.30 11.38
C GLY A 119 -5.15 -2.96 11.37
N ARG A 120 -6.19 -2.29 11.92
CA ARG A 120 -7.54 -2.88 11.90
C ARG A 120 -8.11 -2.95 10.49
N THR A 121 -7.86 -1.97 9.63
CA THR A 121 -8.27 -2.06 8.21
C THR A 121 -7.61 -3.24 7.50
N LEU A 122 -6.31 -3.48 7.72
CA LEU A 122 -5.63 -4.65 7.17
C LEU A 122 -6.29 -5.96 7.63
N VAL A 123 -6.58 -6.09 8.93
CA VAL A 123 -7.24 -7.27 9.51
C VAL A 123 -8.65 -7.43 8.94
N CYS A 124 -9.44 -6.36 8.90
CA CYS A 124 -10.80 -6.41 8.36
C CYS A 124 -10.79 -6.83 6.89
N LEU A 125 -9.87 -6.30 6.09
CA LEU A 125 -9.72 -6.67 4.69
C LEU A 125 -9.34 -8.14 4.54
N TYR A 126 -8.38 -8.63 5.33
CA TYR A 126 -8.01 -10.05 5.35
C TYR A 126 -9.20 -10.96 5.73
N LEU A 127 -9.87 -10.69 6.84
CA LEU A 127 -11.00 -11.48 7.31
C LEU A 127 -12.16 -11.46 6.32
N PHE A 128 -12.40 -10.31 5.69
CA PHE A 128 -13.40 -10.19 4.63
C PHE A 128 -13.09 -11.11 3.45
N PHE A 129 -11.83 -11.17 3.00
CA PHE A 129 -11.42 -12.10 1.94
C PHE A 129 -11.55 -13.57 2.35
N VAL A 130 -11.16 -13.92 3.57
CA VAL A 130 -11.32 -15.30 4.09
C VAL A 130 -12.79 -15.72 4.10
N ILE A 131 -13.69 -14.85 4.58
CA ILE A 131 -15.14 -15.10 4.60
C ILE A 131 -15.70 -15.22 3.17
N LEU A 132 -15.29 -14.35 2.25
CA LEU A 132 -15.73 -14.42 0.86
C LEU A 132 -15.24 -15.68 0.14
N SER A 133 -14.04 -16.17 0.48
CA SER A 133 -13.43 -17.34 -0.15
C SER A 133 -14.10 -18.65 0.29
N HIS A 134 -14.45 -18.76 1.59
CA HIS A 134 -14.85 -20.04 2.20
C HIS A 134 -16.25 -20.04 2.81
N GLY A 135 -16.98 -18.91 2.76
CA GLY A 135 -18.28 -18.76 3.40
C GLY A 135 -18.20 -18.90 4.92
N VAL A 136 -19.27 -19.38 5.56
CA VAL A 136 -19.27 -19.72 6.99
C VAL A 136 -18.96 -21.22 7.11
N SER A 137 -17.69 -21.55 7.37
CA SER A 137 -17.22 -22.94 7.48
C SER A 137 -16.11 -23.10 8.53
N LEU A 138 -15.77 -24.34 8.86
CA LEU A 138 -14.65 -24.66 9.76
C LEU A 138 -13.31 -24.23 9.15
N THR A 139 -13.19 -24.29 7.82
CA THR A 139 -12.04 -23.77 7.07
C THR A 139 -11.90 -22.26 7.27
N THR A 140 -13.00 -21.50 7.19
CA THR A 140 -13.02 -20.06 7.45
C THR A 140 -12.50 -19.73 8.86
N LEU A 141 -12.86 -20.54 9.87
CA LEU A 141 -12.38 -20.34 11.24
C LEU A 141 -10.86 -20.52 11.32
N ILE A 142 -10.33 -21.59 10.74
CA ILE A 142 -8.88 -21.87 10.75
C ILE A 142 -8.11 -20.78 9.98
N GLU A 143 -8.59 -20.41 8.79
CA GLU A 143 -7.95 -19.39 7.96
C GLU A 143 -8.11 -17.97 8.52
N SER A 144 -9.01 -17.73 9.47
CA SER A 144 -9.11 -16.44 10.16
C SER A 144 -8.05 -16.25 11.24
N LEU A 145 -7.44 -17.33 11.75
CA LEU A 145 -6.46 -17.27 12.85
C LEU A 145 -5.25 -16.37 12.58
N PRO A 146 -4.62 -16.36 11.38
CA PRO A 146 -3.55 -15.42 11.08
C PRO A 146 -4.01 -13.96 11.18
N GLY A 147 -5.22 -13.66 10.71
CA GLY A 147 -5.82 -12.32 10.82
C GLY A 147 -6.04 -11.89 12.26
N LEU A 148 -6.54 -12.80 13.11
CA LEU A 148 -6.69 -12.57 14.55
C LEU A 148 -5.34 -12.41 15.26
N GLY A 149 -4.32 -13.15 14.84
CA GLY A 149 -2.95 -13.00 15.32
C GLY A 149 -2.36 -11.63 15.01
N ILE A 150 -2.57 -11.14 13.77
CA ILE A 150 -2.21 -9.77 13.37
C ILE A 150 -2.96 -8.75 14.23
N LEU A 151 -4.27 -8.95 14.49
CA LEU A 151 -5.05 -8.05 15.34
C LEU A 151 -4.50 -7.99 16.77
N ALA A 152 -4.20 -9.14 17.37
CA ALA A 152 -3.60 -9.20 18.69
C ALA A 152 -2.26 -8.43 18.71
N LEU A 153 -1.41 -8.65 17.70
CA LEU A 153 -0.14 -7.93 17.58
C LEU A 153 -0.33 -6.42 17.40
N VAL A 154 -1.35 -5.98 16.65
CA VAL A 154 -1.71 -4.56 16.50
C VAL A 154 -2.03 -3.95 17.86
N GLU A 155 -2.93 -4.59 18.63
CA GLU A 155 -3.33 -4.08 19.96
C GLU A 155 -2.17 -4.09 20.96
N LEU A 156 -1.31 -5.12 20.93
CA LEU A 156 -0.12 -5.17 21.77
C LEU A 156 0.91 -4.10 21.37
N SER A 157 1.05 -3.80 20.08
CA SER A 157 1.97 -2.77 19.56
C SER A 157 1.52 -1.35 19.86
N ILE A 158 0.23 -1.13 20.13
CA ILE A 158 -0.26 0.12 20.69
C ILE A 158 0.36 0.33 22.07
N LYS A 159 0.39 -0.70 22.92
CA LYS A 159 0.95 -0.63 24.28
C LYS A 159 2.48 -0.65 24.30
N TRP A 160 3.10 -1.52 23.50
CA TRP A 160 4.56 -1.74 23.52
C TRP A 160 5.18 -1.44 22.15
N ARG A 161 5.93 -0.34 22.07
CA ARG A 161 6.52 0.16 20.82
C ARG A 161 7.33 -0.87 20.05
N TRP A 162 8.18 -1.61 20.76
CA TRP A 162 9.13 -2.54 20.13
C TRP A 162 8.44 -3.66 19.36
N LEU A 163 7.19 -4.01 19.72
CA LEU A 163 6.39 -5.00 18.99
C LEU A 163 6.01 -4.55 17.58
N SER A 164 6.09 -3.25 17.27
CA SER A 164 5.90 -2.78 15.90
C SER A 164 6.93 -3.42 14.94
N THR A 165 8.15 -3.72 15.42
CA THR A 165 9.16 -4.40 14.60
C THR A 165 8.74 -5.81 14.15
N ALA A 166 7.82 -6.47 14.87
CA ALA A 166 7.31 -7.77 14.49
C ALA A 166 6.54 -7.73 13.16
N PHE A 167 6.01 -6.58 12.74
CA PHE A 167 5.40 -6.46 11.41
C PHE A 167 6.41 -6.55 10.27
N PHE A 168 7.67 -6.14 10.47
CA PHE A 168 8.74 -6.40 9.50
C PHE A 168 9.07 -7.89 9.45
N VAL A 169 9.15 -8.55 10.61
CA VAL A 169 9.39 -10.00 10.69
C VAL A 169 8.27 -10.76 9.99
N LEU A 170 7.00 -10.40 10.24
CA LEU A 170 5.85 -11.00 9.56
C LEU A 170 5.87 -10.79 8.05
N ALA A 171 6.22 -9.58 7.58
CA ALA A 171 6.36 -9.33 6.14
C ALA A 171 7.39 -10.28 5.51
N VAL A 172 8.53 -10.50 6.18
CA VAL A 172 9.56 -11.45 5.72
C VAL A 172 9.07 -12.90 5.78
N LEU A 173 8.43 -13.32 6.88
CA LEU A 173 7.96 -14.70 7.07
C LEU A 173 6.84 -15.08 6.10
N ILE A 174 5.97 -14.14 5.75
CA ILE A 174 4.88 -14.36 4.81
C ILE A 174 5.39 -14.36 3.36
N SER A 175 6.49 -13.67 3.08
CA SER A 175 7.01 -13.54 1.71
C SER A 175 7.24 -14.86 0.98
N PRO A 176 7.88 -15.90 1.58
CA PRO A 176 8.04 -17.21 0.96
C PRO A 176 6.74 -17.86 0.46
N MET A 177 5.62 -17.65 1.16
CA MET A 177 4.32 -18.23 0.78
C MET A 177 3.82 -17.68 -0.57
N PHE A 178 4.28 -16.49 -0.95
CA PHE A 178 3.94 -15.85 -2.21
C PHE A 178 5.04 -16.03 -3.27
N LEU A 179 6.29 -16.35 -2.90
CA LEU A 179 7.40 -16.50 -3.85
C LEU A 179 7.14 -17.61 -4.88
N GLU A 180 6.59 -18.76 -4.44
CA GLU A 180 6.29 -19.87 -5.34
C GLU A 180 5.21 -19.54 -6.38
N ASN A 181 4.33 -18.59 -6.05
CA ASN A 181 3.22 -18.18 -6.91
C ASN A 181 3.41 -16.75 -7.44
N VAL A 182 4.60 -16.15 -7.30
CA VAL A 182 4.82 -14.72 -7.58
C VAL A 182 4.59 -14.38 -9.06
N GLY A 183 4.74 -15.36 -9.95
CA GLY A 183 4.43 -15.22 -11.38
C GLY A 183 2.93 -15.09 -11.69
N LYS A 184 2.04 -15.41 -10.74
CA LYS A 184 0.58 -15.28 -10.90
C LYS A 184 0.14 -13.87 -10.47
N PRO A 185 -0.59 -13.11 -11.31
CA PRO A 185 -1.00 -11.73 -11.00
C PRO A 185 -1.73 -11.61 -9.66
N GLY A 186 -2.71 -12.48 -9.40
CA GLY A 186 -3.50 -12.44 -8.17
C GLY A 186 -2.65 -12.60 -6.90
N ALA A 187 -1.70 -13.54 -6.91
CA ALA A 187 -0.79 -13.76 -5.78
C ALA A 187 0.15 -12.55 -5.59
N PHE A 188 0.69 -12.01 -6.68
CA PHE A 188 1.55 -10.82 -6.66
C PHE A 188 0.83 -9.58 -6.10
N ILE A 189 -0.38 -9.31 -6.59
CA ILE A 189 -1.19 -8.16 -6.13
C ILE A 189 -1.55 -8.33 -4.65
N THR A 190 -1.98 -9.52 -4.25
CA THR A 190 -2.32 -9.82 -2.85
C THR A 190 -1.12 -9.62 -1.93
N PHE A 191 0.05 -10.12 -2.34
CA PHE A 191 1.31 -9.93 -1.64
C PHE A 191 1.61 -8.44 -1.41
N VAL A 192 1.54 -7.64 -2.47
CA VAL A 192 1.81 -6.19 -2.42
C VAL A 192 0.83 -5.45 -1.50
N ILE A 193 -0.46 -5.78 -1.59
CA ILE A 193 -1.53 -5.17 -0.77
C ILE A 193 -1.36 -5.50 0.71
N LEU A 194 -0.94 -6.73 1.05
CA LEU A 194 -0.75 -7.14 2.44
C LEU A 194 0.55 -6.61 3.05
N ILE A 195 1.66 -6.67 2.32
CA ILE A 195 2.96 -6.27 2.85
C ILE A 195 3.05 -4.77 3.07
N THR A 196 2.44 -3.96 2.22
CA THR A 196 2.61 -2.50 2.30
C THR A 196 2.11 -1.92 3.62
N PRO A 197 0.89 -2.21 4.10
CA PRO A 197 0.44 -1.82 5.43
C PRO A 197 1.32 -2.40 6.55
N MET A 198 1.86 -3.62 6.41
CA MET A 198 2.77 -4.21 7.42
C MET A 198 4.09 -3.43 7.52
N LEU A 199 4.70 -3.06 6.39
CA LEU A 199 5.91 -2.24 6.39
C LEU A 199 5.64 -0.86 7.00
N VAL A 200 4.49 -0.27 6.70
CA VAL A 200 4.05 1.00 7.29
C VAL A 200 3.90 0.87 8.81
N MET A 201 3.18 -0.15 9.30
CA MET A 201 3.06 -0.42 10.74
C MET A 201 4.42 -0.65 11.40
N GLY A 202 5.31 -1.43 10.76
CA GLY A 202 6.66 -1.65 11.24
C GLY A 202 7.46 -0.36 11.38
N SER A 203 7.34 0.55 10.40
CA SER A 203 8.06 1.82 10.40
C SER A 203 7.65 2.73 11.57
N THR A 204 6.46 2.54 12.15
CA THR A 204 6.01 3.33 13.30
C THR A 204 6.86 3.12 14.56
N PHE A 205 7.67 2.06 14.61
CA PHE A 205 8.70 1.87 15.64
C PHE A 205 9.65 3.08 15.75
N PHE A 206 10.01 3.69 14.61
CA PHE A 206 10.94 4.82 14.55
C PHE A 206 10.27 6.17 14.83
N LYS A 207 8.95 6.20 15.01
CA LYS A 207 8.22 7.43 15.27
C LYS A 207 8.45 7.85 16.73
N LYS A 208 8.87 9.10 16.94
CA LYS A 208 8.97 9.69 18.29
C LYS A 208 7.58 9.78 18.89
N GLU A 209 7.48 9.43 20.17
CA GLU A 209 6.26 9.67 20.97
C GLU A 209 6.22 11.18 21.24
N GLU A 210 5.13 11.82 20.81
CA GLU A 210 4.78 13.20 21.20
C GLU A 210 4.04 13.17 22.55
#